data_AF-A0A090YWH7-F1
#
_entry.id   AF-A0A090YWH7-F1
#
_cell.length_a   1.000
_cell.length_b   1.000
_cell.length_c   1.000
_cell.angle_alpha   90.00
_cell.angle_beta   90.00
_cell.angle_gamma   90.00
#
_symmetry.space_group_name_H-M   'P 1'
#
loop_
_entity.id
_entity.type
_entity.pdbx_description
1 polymer ?
#
loop_
_entity_poly.entity_id
_entity_poly.type
_entity_poly.pdbx_seq_one_letter_code
_entity_poly.pdbx_strand_id
1 'polypeptide(L)'
;MFFNWLYEEGEIRKNPVDGISTIKTERKQKKAVTKQEFQKLLDVFDYTKFHGYRNKVIVLLLQDTGCRIGETLAIKVDDIDFKHRMILLKHTKARQERYVYFSQTLARELKHYLQFKDRCTETELLFPTTKGTELTIHSPLINN
;
A
#
# COMPACT_ATOMS: atom_id res chain seq x y z
N MET A 1 19.84 -12.93 -15.69
CA MET A 1 20.13 -11.49 -15.80
C MET A 1 21.56 -11.17 -15.40
N PHE A 2 21.99 -11.42 -14.15
CA PHE A 2 23.36 -11.10 -13.72
C PHE A 2 24.46 -11.77 -14.57
N PHE A 3 24.39 -13.10 -14.78
CA PHE A 3 25.37 -13.82 -15.60
C PHE A 3 25.30 -13.52 -17.10
N ASN A 4 24.14 -13.07 -17.60
CA ASN A 4 24.04 -12.60 -18.99
C ASN A 4 24.79 -11.27 -19.14
N TRP A 5 24.60 -10.34 -18.19
CA TRP A 5 25.31 -9.07 -18.18
C TRP A 5 26.84 -9.26 -18.07
N LEU A 6 27.32 -10.12 -17.17
CA LEU A 6 28.76 -10.42 -17.08
C LEU A 6 29.35 -11.01 -18.37
N TYR A 7 28.57 -11.79 -19.12
CA TYR A 7 29.00 -12.35 -20.39
C TYR A 7 29.00 -11.28 -21.50
N GLU A 8 28.01 -10.39 -21.52
CA GLU A 8 27.91 -9.26 -22.45
C GLU A 8 29.04 -8.24 -22.24
N GLU A 9 29.42 -7.96 -20.98
CA GLU A 9 30.54 -7.08 -20.64
C GLU A 9 31.92 -7.76 -20.79
N GLY A 10 31.96 -9.06 -21.14
CA GLY A 10 33.20 -9.81 -21.35
C GLY A 10 33.94 -10.22 -20.07
N GLU A 11 33.37 -9.95 -18.89
CA GLU A 11 33.91 -10.34 -17.57
C GLU A 11 33.95 -11.87 -17.39
N ILE A 12 33.08 -12.60 -18.08
CA ILE A 12 33.13 -14.07 -18.15
C ILE A 12 33.12 -14.54 -19.61
N ARG A 13 33.94 -15.55 -19.91
CA ARG A 13 34.07 -16.13 -21.25
C ARG A 13 32.91 -17.03 -21.67
N LYS A 14 32.10 -17.49 -20.71
CA LYS A 14 30.95 -18.35 -20.93
C LYS A 14 29.91 -18.09 -19.86
N ASN A 15 28.66 -17.97 -20.27
CA ASN A 15 27.53 -17.80 -19.36
C ASN A 15 27.15 -19.14 -18.70
N PRO A 16 27.26 -19.30 -17.37
CA PRO A 16 26.99 -20.57 -16.67
C PRO A 16 25.50 -20.93 -16.62
N VAL A 17 24.60 -19.99 -16.93
CA VAL A 17 23.16 -20.25 -16.99
C VAL A 17 22.63 -20.38 -18.42
N ASP A 18 23.53 -20.32 -19.41
CA ASP A 18 23.19 -20.55 -20.81
C ASP A 18 22.82 -22.01 -21.03
N GLY A 19 21.57 -22.26 -21.41
CA GLY A 19 20.98 -23.60 -21.51
C GLY A 19 20.20 -24.07 -20.28
N ILE A 20 20.17 -23.30 -19.17
CA ILE A 20 19.25 -23.59 -18.07
C ILE A 20 17.85 -23.13 -18.47
N SER A 21 16.96 -24.07 -18.76
CA SER A 21 15.56 -23.75 -19.02
C SER A 21 14.90 -23.22 -17.75
N THR A 22 14.20 -22.09 -17.88
CA THR A 22 13.36 -21.61 -16.79
C THR A 22 12.26 -22.64 -16.56
N ILE A 23 12.21 -23.23 -15.37
CA ILE A 23 11.08 -24.06 -14.96
C ILE A 23 9.85 -23.16 -15.04
N LYS A 24 8.94 -23.47 -15.98
CA LYS A 24 7.66 -22.78 -16.09
C LYS A 24 6.82 -23.16 -14.87
N THR A 25 6.95 -22.41 -13.80
CA THR A 25 6.03 -22.51 -12.68
C THR A 25 4.68 -22.01 -13.16
N GLU A 26 3.66 -22.87 -13.14
CA GLU A 26 2.29 -22.44 -13.36
C GLU A 26 1.95 -21.35 -12.34
N ARG A 27 1.73 -20.13 -12.82
CA ARG A 27 1.23 -19.06 -11.98
C ARG A 27 -0.22 -19.38 -11.65
N LYS A 28 -0.45 -19.94 -10.47
CA LYS A 28 -1.80 -20.06 -9.90
C LYS A 28 -2.43 -18.67 -9.86
N GLN A 29 -3.51 -18.47 -10.59
CA GLN A 29 -4.29 -17.24 -10.51
C GLN A 29 -4.81 -17.10 -9.08
N LYS A 30 -4.55 -15.95 -8.45
CA LYS A 30 -5.14 -15.65 -7.15
C LYS A 30 -6.64 -15.42 -7.35
N LYS A 31 -7.46 -16.09 -6.55
CA LYS A 31 -8.90 -15.83 -6.53
C LYS A 31 -9.14 -14.38 -6.10
N ALA A 32 -10.00 -13.68 -6.83
CA ALA A 32 -10.43 -12.35 -6.43
C ALA A 32 -11.26 -12.44 -5.13
N VAL A 33 -11.14 -11.43 -4.27
CA VAL A 33 -11.91 -11.33 -3.04
C VAL A 33 -13.35 -10.96 -3.40
N THR A 34 -14.31 -11.75 -2.94
CA THR A 34 -15.73 -11.45 -3.13
C THR A 34 -16.18 -10.30 -2.23
N LYS A 35 -17.28 -9.63 -2.58
CA LYS A 35 -17.86 -8.57 -1.76
C LYS A 35 -18.16 -9.03 -0.32
N GLN A 36 -18.61 -10.27 -0.15
CA GLN A 36 -18.92 -10.85 1.17
C GLN A 36 -17.65 -11.10 1.99
N GLU A 37 -16.59 -11.64 1.37
CA GLU A 37 -15.30 -11.83 2.04
C GLU A 37 -14.67 -10.49 2.43
N PHE A 38 -14.77 -9.49 1.56
CA PHE A 38 -14.30 -8.14 1.87
C PHE A 38 -15.06 -7.53 3.04
N GLN A 39 -16.39 -7.69 3.08
CA GLN A 39 -17.18 -7.21 4.22
C GLN A 39 -16.77 -7.90 5.52
N LYS A 40 -16.62 -9.23 5.51
CA LYS A 40 -16.13 -9.99 6.68
C LYS A 40 -14.76 -9.51 7.14
N LEU A 41 -13.86 -9.15 6.23
CA LEU A 41 -12.56 -8.56 6.57
C LEU A 41 -12.73 -7.20 7.26
N LEU A 42 -13.61 -6.34 6.75
CA LEU A 42 -13.87 -5.03 7.33
C LEU A 42 -14.50 -5.10 8.72
N ASP A 43 -15.26 -6.16 9.00
CA ASP A 43 -15.95 -6.38 10.28
C ASP A 43 -15.00 -6.81 11.41
N VAL A 44 -13.79 -7.30 11.07
CA VAL A 44 -12.76 -7.68 12.06
C VAL A 44 -12.11 -6.45 12.71
N PHE A 45 -12.15 -5.29 12.06
CA PHE A 45 -11.51 -4.08 12.58
C PHE A 45 -12.40 -3.35 13.59
N ASP A 46 -11.84 -3.06 14.76
CA ASP A 46 -12.50 -2.29 15.81
C ASP A 46 -12.36 -0.77 15.57
N TYR A 47 -13.49 -0.10 15.28
CA TYR A 47 -13.55 1.36 15.06
C TYR A 47 -13.26 2.20 16.30
N THR A 48 -13.39 1.62 17.49
CA THR A 48 -13.17 2.36 18.74
C THR A 48 -11.68 2.52 19.03
N LYS A 49 -10.84 1.67 18.42
CA LYS A 49 -9.39 1.69 18.58
C LYS A 49 -8.73 2.41 17.41
N PHE A 50 -7.77 3.28 17.71
CA PHE A 50 -7.02 4.03 16.70
C PHE A 50 -6.41 3.16 15.61
N HIS A 51 -5.68 2.12 15.98
CA HIS A 51 -5.06 1.20 15.02
C HIS A 51 -6.11 0.39 14.24
N GLY A 52 -7.24 0.04 14.84
CA GLY A 52 -8.32 -0.68 14.18
C GLY A 52 -8.97 0.18 13.09
N TYR A 53 -9.34 1.41 13.44
CA TYR A 53 -9.91 2.35 12.46
C TYR A 53 -8.89 2.69 11.35
N ARG A 54 -7.64 3.03 11.71
CA ARG A 54 -6.57 3.27 10.73
C ARG A 54 -6.42 2.10 9.74
N ASN A 55 -6.31 0.88 10.24
CA ASN A 55 -6.10 -0.30 9.40
C ASN A 55 -7.29 -0.55 8.48
N LYS A 56 -8.53 -0.30 8.93
CA LYS A 56 -9.70 -0.40 8.07
C LYS A 56 -9.68 0.62 6.94
N VAL A 57 -9.34 1.88 7.22
CA VAL A 57 -9.26 2.92 6.18
C VAL A 57 -8.16 2.62 5.17
N ILE A 58 -7.02 2.07 5.60
CA ILE A 58 -5.98 1.56 4.69
C ILE A 58 -6.58 0.53 3.73
N VAL A 59 -7.31 -0.47 4.24
CA VAL A 59 -7.93 -1.51 3.41
C VAL A 59 -8.96 -0.94 2.44
N LEU A 60 -9.79 0.00 2.89
CA LEU A 60 -10.76 0.69 2.03
C LEU A 60 -10.08 1.47 0.92
N LEU A 61 -9.00 2.22 1.23
CA LEU A 61 -8.25 2.99 0.25
C LEU A 61 -7.60 2.07 -0.79
N LEU A 62 -6.98 0.96 -0.36
CA LEU A 62 -6.40 -0.03 -1.27
C LEU A 62 -7.45 -0.62 -2.21
N GLN A 63 -8.63 -0.95 -1.68
CA GLN A 63 -9.72 -1.50 -2.48
C GLN A 63 -10.28 -0.48 -3.49
N ASP A 64 -10.40 0.78 -3.10
CA ASP A 64 -11.02 1.83 -3.91
C ASP A 64 -10.07 2.37 -5.00
N THR A 65 -8.76 2.45 -4.71
CA THR A 65 -7.77 3.09 -5.59
C THR A 65 -6.82 2.10 -6.29
N GLY A 66 -6.69 0.88 -5.78
CA GLY A 66 -5.72 -0.10 -6.28
C GLY A 66 -4.24 0.27 -6.01
N CYS A 67 -3.97 1.19 -5.08
CA CYS A 67 -2.60 1.57 -4.71
C CYS A 67 -1.79 0.39 -4.17
N ARG A 68 -0.45 0.49 -4.26
CA ARG A 68 0.42 -0.45 -3.54
C ARG A 68 0.49 -0.04 -2.08
N ILE A 69 0.54 -1.04 -1.18
CA ILE A 69 0.60 -0.80 0.26
C ILE A 69 1.72 0.17 0.65
N GLY A 70 2.93 0.04 0.10
CA GLY A 70 4.04 0.96 0.41
C GLY A 70 3.77 2.40 -0.01
N GLU A 71 3.12 2.61 -1.16
CA GLU A 71 2.72 3.95 -1.60
C GLU A 71 1.61 4.50 -0.69
N THR A 72 0.65 3.65 -0.29
CA THR A 72 -0.46 4.01 0.60
C THR A 72 0.01 4.44 1.99
N LEU A 73 0.96 3.72 2.59
CA LEU A 73 1.45 4.02 3.94
C LEU A 73 2.28 5.31 4.00
N ALA A 74 2.83 5.74 2.87
CA ALA A 74 3.62 6.97 2.75
C ALA A 74 2.77 8.23 2.46
N ILE A 75 1.45 8.11 2.30
CA ILE A 75 0.58 9.25 2.00
C ILE A 75 0.57 10.23 3.19
N LYS A 76 0.71 11.52 2.89
CA LYS A 76 0.49 12.62 3.84
C LYS A 76 -0.90 13.21 3.69
N VAL A 77 -1.39 13.89 4.72
CA VAL A 77 -2.70 14.57 4.70
C VAL A 77 -2.78 15.60 3.57
N ASP A 78 -1.70 16.34 3.33
CA ASP A 78 -1.61 17.37 2.29
C ASP A 78 -1.54 16.81 0.87
N ASP A 79 -1.33 15.50 0.70
CA ASP A 79 -1.39 14.86 -0.62
C ASP A 79 -2.83 14.64 -1.10
N ILE A 80 -3.84 14.85 -0.23
CA ILE A 80 -5.25 14.57 -0.50
C ILE A 80 -5.97 15.84 -0.94
N ASP A 81 -6.51 15.82 -2.17
CA ASP A 81 -7.46 16.80 -2.65
C ASP A 81 -8.88 16.24 -2.52
N PHE A 82 -9.60 16.65 -1.47
CA PHE A 82 -10.98 16.24 -1.24
C PHE A 82 -11.99 16.85 -2.23
N LYS A 83 -11.66 17.98 -2.86
CA LYS A 83 -12.54 18.65 -3.83
C LYS A 83 -12.61 17.85 -5.12
N HIS A 84 -11.45 17.39 -5.59
CA HIS A 84 -11.33 16.58 -6.81
C HIS A 84 -11.31 15.07 -6.53
N ARG A 85 -11.30 14.66 -5.25
CA ARG A 85 -11.20 13.27 -4.77
C ARG A 85 -10.01 12.54 -5.39
N MET A 86 -8.83 13.14 -5.23
CA MET A 86 -7.58 12.60 -5.74
C MET A 86 -6.48 12.65 -4.69
N ILE A 87 -5.53 11.72 -4.78
CA ILE A 87 -4.34 11.66 -3.93
C ILE A 87 -3.12 11.72 -4.84
N LEU A 88 -2.17 12.59 -4.53
CA LEU A 88 -0.88 12.66 -5.21
C LEU A 88 0.10 11.64 -4.62
N LEU A 89 0.44 10.60 -5.38
CA LEU A 89 1.44 9.62 -4.97
C LEU A 89 2.83 10.08 -5.42
N LYS A 90 3.65 10.56 -4.47
CA LYS A 90 5.01 11.07 -4.73
C LYS A 90 6.09 9.97 -4.68
N HIS A 91 5.96 9.04 -3.75
CA HIS A 91 6.96 7.99 -3.50
C HIS A 91 6.71 6.73 -4.34
N THR A 92 6.90 6.81 -5.66
CA THR A 92 6.78 5.66 -6.56
C THR A 92 8.14 5.06 -6.91
N LYS A 93 8.20 3.74 -7.15
CA LYS A 93 9.45 3.01 -7.52
C LYS A 93 10.12 3.59 -8.77
N ALA A 94 9.36 4.23 -9.65
CA ALA A 94 9.84 4.85 -10.88
C ALA A 94 10.09 6.37 -10.75
N ARG A 95 9.95 6.96 -9.55
CA ARG A 95 10.04 8.41 -9.28
C ARG A 95 9.11 9.26 -10.17
N GLN A 96 8.02 8.67 -10.65
CA GLN A 96 6.97 9.39 -11.37
C GLN A 96 5.81 9.62 -10.42
N GLU A 97 5.51 10.89 -10.19
CA GLU A 97 4.33 11.28 -9.43
C GLU A 97 3.08 10.97 -10.24
N ARG A 98 2.02 10.50 -9.57
CA ARG A 98 0.73 10.26 -10.23
C ARG A 98 -0.43 10.53 -9.30
N TYR A 99 -1.54 10.94 -9.87
CA TYR A 99 -2.79 11.03 -9.16
C TYR A 99 -3.54 9.71 -9.19
N VAL A 100 -4.14 9.36 -8.07
CA VAL A 100 -5.15 8.30 -7.96
C VAL A 100 -6.45 8.90 -7.48
N TYR A 101 -7.57 8.43 -8.01
CA TYR A 101 -8.89 8.94 -7.67
C TYR A 101 -9.59 8.00 -6.69
N PHE A 102 -10.42 8.58 -5.83
CA PHE A 102 -11.23 7.83 -4.87
C PHE A 102 -12.71 8.19 -4.93
N SER A 103 -13.54 7.27 -4.45
CA SER A 103 -14.99 7.38 -4.44
C SER A 103 -15.48 8.40 -3.41
N GLN A 104 -16.71 8.88 -3.62
CA GLN A 104 -17.37 9.77 -2.65
C GLN A 104 -17.58 9.09 -1.29
N THR A 105 -17.74 7.77 -1.27
CA THR A 105 -17.85 6.97 -0.04
C THR A 105 -16.55 7.01 0.74
N LEU A 106 -15.41 6.75 0.09
CA LEU A 106 -14.10 6.84 0.73
C LEU A 106 -13.78 8.27 1.18
N ALA A 107 -14.21 9.29 0.41
CA ALA A 107 -14.04 10.69 0.79
C ALA A 107 -14.71 11.03 2.13
N ARG A 108 -15.91 10.48 2.40
CA ARG A 108 -16.61 10.68 3.69
C ARG A 108 -15.88 9.95 4.81
N GLU A 109 -15.46 8.71 4.55
CA GLU A 109 -14.75 7.90 5.55
C GLU A 109 -13.40 8.50 5.93
N LEU A 110 -12.63 8.99 4.96
CA LEU A 110 -11.36 9.68 5.20
C LEU A 110 -11.55 10.93 6.07
N LYS A 111 -12.62 11.71 5.85
CA LYS A 111 -12.90 12.88 6.70
C LYS A 111 -13.20 12.50 8.14
N HIS A 112 -14.03 11.48 8.36
CA HIS A 112 -14.30 10.97 9.72
C HIS A 112 -13.03 10.42 10.38
N TYR A 113 -12.23 9.69 9.60
CA TYR A 113 -10.97 9.15 10.08
C TYR A 113 -9.97 10.25 10.47
N LEU A 114 -9.85 11.32 9.68
CA LEU A 114 -8.98 12.46 10.02
C LEU A 114 -9.41 13.11 11.34
N GLN A 115 -10.71 13.37 11.52
CA GLN A 115 -11.25 13.89 12.78
C GLN A 115 -10.98 12.97 13.98
N PHE A 116 -10.97 11.65 13.76
CA PHE A 116 -10.60 10.69 14.79
C PHE A 116 -9.08 10.70 15.05
N LYS A 117 -8.27 10.63 13.99
CA LYS A 117 -6.80 10.60 14.03
C LYS A 117 -6.24 11.82 14.74
N ASP A 118 -6.74 13.01 14.42
CA ASP A 118 -6.23 14.28 14.95
C ASP A 118 -6.50 14.44 16.46
N ARG A 119 -7.45 13.67 17.03
CA ARG A 119 -7.64 13.57 18.48
C ARG A 119 -6.66 12.62 19.17
N CYS A 120 -6.02 11.72 18.42
CA CYS A 120 -5.09 10.71 18.94
C CYS A 120 -3.62 11.07 18.72
N THR A 121 -3.29 11.72 17.60
CA THR A 121 -1.91 12.03 17.22
C THR A 121 -1.85 13.20 16.23
N GLU A 122 -0.92 14.11 16.48
CA GLU A 122 -0.60 15.23 15.59
C GLU A 122 0.59 14.85 14.69
N THR A 123 0.31 14.65 13.41
CA THR A 123 1.31 14.25 12.40
C THR A 123 0.77 14.48 10.99
N GLU A 124 1.68 14.81 10.08
CA GLU A 124 1.42 15.00 8.65
C GLU A 124 1.08 13.67 7.94
N LEU A 125 1.43 12.53 8.52
CA LEU A 125 1.16 11.21 7.96
C LEU A 125 -0.34 10.93 8.00
N LEU A 126 -0.87 10.41 6.89
CA LEU A 126 -2.25 9.94 6.85
C LEU A 126 -2.42 8.70 7.74
N PHE A 127 -1.46 7.78 7.74
CA PHE A 127 -1.53 6.51 8.46
C PHE A 127 -0.33 6.28 9.41
N PRO A 128 -0.24 7.02 10.53
CA PRO A 128 0.89 6.89 11.45
C PRO A 128 0.75 5.67 12.36
N THR A 129 1.86 5.26 12.99
CA THR A 129 1.86 4.35 14.14
C THR A 129 1.18 5.01 15.35
N THR A 130 0.91 4.25 16.42
CA THR A 130 0.41 4.81 17.70
C THR A 130 1.36 5.84 18.29
N LYS A 131 2.64 5.82 17.90
CA LYS A 131 3.67 6.78 18.32
C LYS A 131 3.84 7.96 17.35
N GLY A 132 3.01 8.07 16.31
CA GLY A 132 3.10 9.15 15.32
C GLY A 132 4.13 8.96 14.22
N THR A 133 4.81 7.80 14.16
CA THR A 133 5.87 7.51 13.17
C THR A 133 5.32 6.84 11.91
N GLU A 134 6.15 6.68 10.89
CA GLU A 134 5.78 5.96 9.66
C GLU A 134 5.47 4.49 9.92
N LEU A 135 4.41 3.98 9.27
CA LEU A 135 4.04 2.57 9.29
C LEU A 135 4.77 1.84 8.15
N THR A 136 5.53 0.80 8.46
CA THR A 136 6.27 0.04 7.43
C THR A 136 5.60 -1.29 7.13
N ILE A 137 5.82 -1.83 5.93
CA ILE A 137 5.26 -3.14 5.49
C ILE A 137 5.68 -4.28 6.42
N HIS A 138 6.87 -4.19 7.02
CA HIS A 138 7.43 -5.20 7.90
C HIS A 138 7.31 -4.87 9.38
N SER A 139 6.60 -3.79 9.73
CA SER A 139 6.33 -3.48 11.14
C SER A 139 5.52 -4.64 11.75
N PRO A 140 6.03 -5.32 12.79
CA PRO A 140 5.32 -6.43 13.41
C PRO A 140 3.96 -5.92 13.92
N LEU A 141 2.88 -6.48 13.38
CA LEU A 141 1.50 -6.07 13.67
C LEU A 141 1.01 -6.51 15.06
N ILE A 142 1.88 -7.03 15.92
CA ILE A 142 1.50 -7.58 17.22
C ILE A 142 2.58 -7.21 18.23
N ASN A 143 2.28 -6.21 19.06
CA ASN A 143 2.75 -6.04 20.43
C ASN A 143 1.87 -4.96 21.07
N ASN A 144 0.67 -5.38 21.46
CA ASN A 144 -0.15 -4.82 22.54
C ASN A 144 -1.22 -5.85 22.90
#